data_AF-U2QEY4-F1
#
_entry.id   AF-U2QEY4-F1
#
_cell.length_a   1.000
_cell.length_b   1.000
_cell.length_c   1.000
_cell.angle_alpha   90.00
_cell.angle_beta   90.00
_cell.angle_gamma   90.00
#
_symmetry.space_group_name_H-M   'P 1'
#
loop_
_entity.id
_entity.type
_entity.pdbx_description
1 polymer ?
#
loop_
_entity_poly.entity_id
_entity_poly.type
_entity_poly.pdbx_seq_one_letter_code
_entity_poly.pdbx_strand_id
1 'polypeptide(L)'
;MAERSRLGEYISTIKSGAPQMISGIKELARAELVPSAKHAGIGGVGLGAVAAFGLFLLHCLLWAAVFGIAVFFHAVVGFGWLGSMAFAFLALAAISLILVIVFAIVAFLQFRQVKAPTATIAETRASITALSTAVTEGVSEAKRGVINRRGDDTITYVG
;
A
#
# COMPACT_ATOMS: atom_id res chain seq x y z
N MET A 1 -53.46 8.30 -6.75
CA MET A 1 -52.61 8.54 -5.56
C MET A 1 -51.66 7.38 -5.22
N ALA A 2 -51.97 6.12 -5.51
CA ALA A 2 -51.14 4.95 -5.15
C ALA A 2 -49.72 4.93 -5.76
N GLU A 3 -49.52 5.44 -6.99
CA GLU A 3 -48.21 5.40 -7.66
C GLU A 3 -47.21 6.48 -7.24
N ARG A 4 -47.67 7.62 -6.71
CA ARG A 4 -46.77 8.59 -6.05
C ARG A 4 -46.21 8.03 -4.75
N SER A 5 -47.03 7.28 -4.00
CA SER A 5 -46.57 6.54 -2.82
C SER A 5 -45.50 5.52 -3.22
N ARG A 6 -45.75 4.75 -4.28
CA ARG A 6 -44.81 3.75 -4.80
C ARG A 6 -43.47 4.34 -5.24
N LEU A 7 -43.47 5.47 -5.96
CA LEU A 7 -42.24 6.17 -6.37
C LEU A 7 -41.48 6.82 -5.20
N GLY A 8 -42.19 7.38 -4.23
CA GLY A 8 -41.59 7.83 -2.96
C GLY A 8 -40.94 6.68 -2.21
N GLU A 9 -41.52 5.48 -2.31
CA GLU A 9 -41.03 4.24 -1.70
C GLU A 9 -39.84 3.63 -2.45
N TYR A 10 -39.77 3.73 -3.78
CA TYR A 10 -38.58 3.37 -4.56
C TYR A 10 -37.40 4.30 -4.26
N ILE A 11 -37.62 5.62 -4.21
CA ILE A 11 -36.58 6.60 -3.89
C ILE A 11 -36.13 6.44 -2.43
N SER A 12 -37.06 6.18 -1.50
CA SER A 12 -36.71 5.93 -0.10
C SER A 12 -35.94 4.62 0.04
N THR A 13 -36.29 3.58 -0.72
CA THR A 13 -35.60 2.27 -0.72
C THR A 13 -34.20 2.35 -1.31
N ILE A 14 -33.97 3.15 -2.37
CA ILE A 14 -32.63 3.38 -2.90
C ILE A 14 -31.79 4.20 -1.92
N LYS A 15 -32.40 5.25 -1.33
CA LYS A 15 -31.74 6.11 -0.35
C LYS A 15 -31.42 5.38 0.96
N SER A 16 -32.22 4.39 1.34
CA SER A 16 -31.97 3.53 2.52
C SER A 16 -31.09 2.33 2.22
N GLY A 17 -31.16 1.77 1.01
CA GLY A 17 -30.42 0.59 0.57
C GLY A 17 -28.95 0.86 0.20
N ALA A 18 -28.64 2.01 -0.40
CA ALA A 18 -27.26 2.37 -0.74
C ALA A 18 -26.33 2.45 0.50
N PRO A 19 -26.72 3.08 1.63
CA PRO A 19 -25.97 3.02 2.88
C PRO A 19 -25.73 1.59 3.40
N GLN A 20 -26.71 0.71 3.22
CA GLN A 20 -26.69 -0.67 3.72
C GLN A 20 -25.79 -1.57 2.88
N MET A 21 -25.72 -1.34 1.56
CA MET A 21 -24.73 -1.97 0.69
C MET A 21 -23.30 -1.48 1.00
N ILE A 22 -23.12 -0.18 1.22
CA ILE A 22 -21.83 0.40 1.61
C ILE A 22 -21.38 -0.14 2.97
N SER A 23 -22.29 -0.31 3.94
CA SER A 23 -21.97 -0.94 5.22
C SER A 23 -21.57 -2.40 5.04
N GLY A 24 -22.27 -3.15 4.16
CA GLY A 24 -21.90 -4.52 3.80
C GLY A 24 -20.51 -4.62 3.18
N ILE A 25 -20.17 -3.77 2.22
CA ILE A 25 -18.82 -3.70 1.62
C ILE A 25 -17.77 -3.36 2.67
N LYS A 26 -18.06 -2.42 3.57
CA LYS A 26 -17.15 -2.05 4.67
C LYS A 26 -16.94 -3.20 5.65
N GLU A 27 -18.00 -3.93 5.99
CA GLU A 27 -17.95 -5.03 6.95
C GLU A 27 -17.21 -6.24 6.36
N LEU A 28 -17.44 -6.54 5.08
CA LEU A 28 -16.74 -7.59 4.34
C LEU A 28 -15.26 -7.23 4.11
N ALA A 29 -14.99 -6.00 3.67
CA ALA A 29 -13.62 -5.50 3.54
C ALA A 29 -12.90 -5.51 4.89
N ARG A 30 -13.58 -5.18 6.00
CA ARG A 30 -12.99 -5.29 7.34
C ARG A 30 -12.75 -6.76 7.72
N ALA A 31 -13.67 -7.67 7.41
CA ALA A 31 -13.54 -9.09 7.69
C ALA A 31 -12.36 -9.75 6.94
N GLU A 32 -11.98 -9.24 5.77
CA GLU A 32 -10.82 -9.73 5.02
C GLU A 32 -9.52 -8.94 5.31
N LEU A 33 -9.60 -7.61 5.32
CA LEU A 33 -8.43 -6.74 5.49
C LEU A 33 -7.88 -6.78 6.91
N VAL A 34 -8.70 -6.93 7.95
CA VAL A 34 -8.22 -7.00 9.34
C VAL A 34 -7.37 -8.25 9.59
N PRO A 35 -7.82 -9.48 9.28
CA PRO A 35 -6.97 -10.66 9.44
C PRO A 35 -5.78 -10.63 8.49
N SER A 36 -5.93 -10.12 7.26
CA SER A 36 -4.80 -9.97 6.32
C SER A 36 -3.75 -8.98 6.84
N ALA A 37 -4.16 -7.83 7.38
CA ALA A 37 -3.29 -6.86 8.02
C ALA A 37 -2.65 -7.40 9.31
N LYS A 38 -3.37 -8.24 10.08
CA LYS A 38 -2.80 -8.88 11.27
C LYS A 38 -1.72 -9.89 10.91
N HIS A 39 -1.92 -10.71 9.88
CA HIS A 39 -0.90 -11.66 9.40
C HIS A 39 0.29 -10.92 8.76
N ALA A 40 0.04 -9.87 7.98
CA ALA A 40 1.09 -8.99 7.47
C ALA A 40 1.84 -8.28 8.60
N GLY A 41 1.15 -7.89 9.67
CA GLY A 41 1.75 -7.27 10.86
C GLY A 41 2.62 -8.24 11.66
N ILE A 42 2.16 -9.46 11.91
CA ILE A 42 2.94 -10.50 12.61
C ILE A 42 4.13 -10.94 11.76
N GLY A 43 3.92 -11.13 10.44
CA GLY A 43 4.99 -11.39 9.49
C GLY A 43 5.99 -10.23 9.41
N GLY A 44 5.51 -8.99 9.48
CA GLY A 44 6.33 -7.78 9.50
C GLY A 44 7.18 -7.66 10.76
N VAL A 45 6.63 -7.98 11.93
CA VAL A 45 7.38 -8.01 13.21
C VAL A 45 8.41 -9.15 13.19
N GLY A 46 8.04 -10.34 12.71
CA GLY A 46 8.96 -11.48 12.59
C GLY A 46 10.12 -11.19 11.64
N LEU A 47 9.85 -10.66 10.45
CA LEU A 47 10.88 -10.25 9.50
C LEU A 47 11.72 -9.09 10.03
N GLY A 48 11.11 -8.14 10.74
CA GLY A 48 11.82 -7.05 11.41
C GLY A 48 12.80 -7.56 12.47
N ALA A 49 12.40 -8.52 13.29
CA ALA A 49 13.27 -9.13 14.29
C ALA A 49 14.44 -9.89 13.65
N VAL A 50 14.17 -10.71 12.62
CA VAL A 50 15.22 -11.43 11.88
C VAL A 50 16.20 -10.45 11.22
N ALA A 51 15.70 -9.36 10.62
CA ALA A 51 16.55 -8.33 10.04
C ALA A 51 17.40 -7.64 11.13
N ALA A 52 16.82 -7.30 12.28
CA ALA A 52 17.54 -6.65 13.37
C ALA A 52 18.65 -7.55 13.95
N PHE A 53 18.33 -8.81 14.25
CA PHE A 53 19.33 -9.78 14.73
C PHE A 53 20.36 -10.12 13.66
N GLY A 54 19.96 -10.18 12.39
CA GLY A 54 20.88 -10.37 11.26
C GLY A 54 21.88 -9.22 11.13
N LEU A 55 21.41 -7.97 11.24
CA LEU A 55 22.28 -6.79 11.23
C LEU A 55 23.20 -6.74 12.47
N PHE A 56 22.69 -7.13 13.64
CA PHE A 56 23.49 -7.22 14.85
C PHE A 56 24.59 -8.29 14.73
N LEU A 57 24.25 -9.49 14.24
CA LEU A 57 25.20 -10.56 13.99
C LEU A 57 26.27 -10.12 12.98
N LEU A 58 25.86 -9.46 11.90
CA LEU A 58 26.78 -8.90 10.92
C LEU A 58 27.73 -7.88 11.56
N HIS A 59 27.23 -7.02 12.45
CA HIS A 59 28.06 -6.08 13.20
C HIS A 59 29.12 -6.78 14.06
N CYS A 60 28.74 -7.84 14.79
CA CYS A 60 29.68 -8.65 15.56
C CYS A 60 30.74 -9.30 14.65
N LEU A 61 30.33 -9.81 13.48
CA LEU A 61 31.24 -10.44 12.52
C LEU A 61 32.23 -9.44 11.92
N LEU A 62 31.77 -8.22 11.62
CA LEU A 62 32.64 -7.14 11.13
C LEU A 62 33.70 -6.77 12.16
N TRP A 63 33.34 -6.64 13.44
CA TRP A 63 34.33 -6.44 14.51
C TRP A 63 35.33 -7.58 14.61
N ALA A 64 34.85 -8.84 14.58
CA ALA A 64 35.73 -10.00 14.56
C ALA A 64 36.71 -9.98 13.37
N ALA A 65 36.23 -9.56 12.19
CA ALA A 65 37.06 -9.40 11.01
C ALA A 65 38.14 -8.32 11.20
N VAL A 66 37.80 -7.17 11.79
CA VAL A 66 38.81 -6.13 12.12
C VAL A 66 39.89 -6.71 13.03
N PHE A 67 39.51 -7.39 14.11
CA PHE A 67 40.48 -7.99 15.03
C PHE A 67 41.35 -9.05 14.32
N GLY A 68 40.77 -9.90 13.49
CA GLY A 68 41.51 -10.91 12.72
C GLY A 68 42.53 -10.28 11.76
N ILE A 69 42.12 -9.26 11.01
CA ILE A 69 43.01 -8.53 10.09
C ILE A 69 44.11 -7.78 10.86
N ALA A 70 43.78 -7.19 12.01
CA ALA A 70 44.76 -6.50 12.83
C ALA A 70 45.82 -7.46 13.40
N VAL A 71 45.40 -8.65 13.85
CA VAL A 71 46.35 -9.69 14.28
C VAL A 71 47.27 -10.10 13.13
N PHE A 72 46.75 -10.23 11.91
CA PHE A 72 47.55 -10.51 10.73
C PHE A 72 48.60 -9.41 10.47
N PHE A 73 48.20 -8.13 10.47
CA PHE A 73 49.15 -7.02 10.30
C PHE A 73 50.20 -6.96 11.42
N HIS A 74 49.82 -7.24 12.65
CA HIS A 74 50.75 -7.25 13.77
C HIS A 74 51.75 -8.42 13.67
N ALA A 75 51.25 -9.63 13.43
CA ALA A 75 52.06 -10.85 13.45
C ALA A 75 52.93 -11.03 12.20
N VAL A 76 52.46 -10.61 11.03
CA VAL A 76 53.14 -10.87 9.74
C VAL A 76 53.90 -9.64 9.24
N VAL A 77 53.30 -8.46 9.34
CA VAL A 77 53.91 -7.21 8.83
C VAL A 77 54.78 -6.54 9.91
N GLY A 78 54.62 -6.91 11.18
CA GLY A 78 55.42 -6.39 12.29
C GLY A 78 55.05 -4.96 12.69
N PHE A 79 53.86 -4.49 12.31
CA PHE A 79 53.36 -3.19 12.74
C PHE A 79 53.04 -3.20 14.23
N GLY A 80 53.25 -2.06 14.89
CA GLY A 80 52.76 -1.86 16.26
C GLY A 80 51.24 -2.06 16.34
N TRP A 81 50.74 -2.40 17.52
CA TRP A 81 49.33 -2.74 17.73
C TRP A 81 48.35 -1.67 17.20
N LEU A 82 48.62 -0.39 17.48
CA LEU A 82 47.79 0.73 17.01
C LEU A 82 47.83 0.87 15.48
N GLY A 83 49.01 0.70 14.86
CA GLY A 83 49.15 0.76 13.41
C GLY A 83 48.40 -0.39 12.73
N SER A 84 48.54 -1.60 13.26
CA SER A 84 47.85 -2.79 12.78
C SER A 84 46.32 -2.63 12.83
N MET A 85 45.79 -2.02 13.89
CA MET A 85 44.37 -1.68 13.99
C MET A 85 43.92 -0.68 12.93
N ALA A 86 44.66 0.41 12.73
CA ALA A 86 44.31 1.42 11.73
C ALA A 86 44.25 0.82 10.32
N PHE A 87 45.23 -0.03 9.96
CA PHE A 87 45.25 -0.71 8.66
C PHE A 87 44.15 -1.78 8.54
N ALA A 88 43.78 -2.44 9.62
CA ALA A 88 42.65 -3.37 9.62
C ALA A 88 41.31 -2.69 9.34
N PHE A 89 41.06 -1.54 9.98
CA PHE A 89 39.88 -0.72 9.68
C PHE A 89 39.91 -0.21 8.24
N LEU A 90 41.05 0.25 7.74
CA LEU A 90 41.19 0.73 6.37
C LEU A 90 40.94 -0.39 5.35
N ALA A 91 41.47 -1.60 5.57
CA ALA A 91 41.26 -2.75 4.71
C ALA A 91 39.79 -3.17 4.70
N LEU A 92 39.14 -3.26 5.87
CA LEU A 92 37.71 -3.59 5.95
C LEU A 92 36.84 -2.50 5.32
N ALA A 93 37.21 -1.22 5.47
CA ALA A 93 36.54 -0.10 4.81
C ALA A 93 36.63 -0.21 3.27
N ALA A 94 37.80 -0.55 2.72
CA ALA A 94 37.96 -0.77 1.29
C ALA A 94 37.10 -1.95 0.78
N ILE A 95 37.10 -3.08 1.50
CA ILE A 95 36.30 -4.27 1.14
C ILE A 95 34.80 -3.94 1.18
N SER A 96 34.34 -3.29 2.26
CA SER A 96 32.93 -2.92 2.42
C SER A 96 32.48 -1.88 1.38
N LEU A 97 33.34 -0.93 0.99
CA LEU A 97 33.03 0.02 -0.07
C LEU A 97 32.75 -0.68 -1.41
N ILE A 98 33.57 -1.67 -1.77
CA ILE A 98 33.35 -2.48 -2.98
C ILE A 98 32.00 -3.20 -2.88
N LEU A 99 31.70 -3.80 -1.73
CA LEU A 99 30.44 -4.51 -1.49
C LEU A 99 29.22 -3.59 -1.61
N VAL A 100 29.32 -2.37 -1.06
CA VAL A 100 28.27 -1.34 -1.14
C VAL A 100 28.01 -0.94 -2.59
N ILE A 101 29.06 -0.73 -3.39
CA ILE A 101 28.90 -0.39 -4.81
C ILE A 101 28.16 -1.51 -5.55
N VAL A 102 28.53 -2.76 -5.33
CA VAL A 102 27.85 -3.91 -5.95
C VAL A 102 26.39 -3.97 -5.55
N PHE A 103 26.08 -3.88 -4.25
CA PHE A 103 24.69 -3.90 -3.78
C PHE A 103 23.87 -2.71 -4.27
N ALA A 104 24.47 -1.51 -4.34
CA ALA A 104 23.79 -0.33 -4.87
C ALA A 104 23.41 -0.52 -6.35
N ILE A 105 24.30 -1.10 -7.16
CA ILE A 105 24.02 -1.41 -8.56
C ILE A 105 22.87 -2.42 -8.66
N VAL A 106 22.94 -3.53 -7.92
CA VAL A 106 21.90 -4.58 -7.95
C VAL A 106 20.55 -4.01 -7.51
N ALA A 107 20.52 -3.27 -6.39
CA ALA A 107 19.31 -2.63 -5.89
C ALA A 107 18.73 -1.66 -6.94
N PHE A 108 19.57 -0.80 -7.52
CA PHE A 108 19.15 0.14 -8.54
C PHE A 108 18.57 -0.56 -9.78
N LEU A 109 19.20 -1.64 -10.25
CA LEU A 109 18.70 -2.44 -11.36
C LEU A 109 17.34 -3.07 -11.04
N GLN A 110 17.15 -3.56 -9.81
CA GLN A 110 15.88 -4.14 -9.37
C GLN A 110 14.78 -3.08 -9.23
N PHE A 111 15.09 -1.91 -8.67
CA PHE A 111 14.15 -0.79 -8.58
C PHE A 111 13.66 -0.33 -9.96
N ARG A 112 14.53 -0.34 -10.98
CA ARG A 112 14.13 0.01 -12.35
C ARG A 112 13.18 -1.00 -12.99
N GLN A 113 13.13 -2.24 -12.48
CA GLN A 113 12.19 -3.25 -12.97
C GLN A 113 10.79 -3.07 -12.37
N VAL A 114 10.65 -2.31 -11.27
CA VAL A 114 9.34 -2.02 -10.67
C VAL A 114 8.63 -0.98 -11.53
N LYS A 115 7.82 -1.47 -12.49
CA LYS A 115 6.88 -0.63 -13.23
C LYS A 115 5.76 -0.20 -12.29
N ALA A 116 5.46 1.10 -12.25
CA ALA A 116 4.29 1.59 -11.54
C ALA A 116 3.03 0.88 -12.08
N PRO A 117 2.08 0.47 -11.22
CA PRO A 117 0.85 -0.21 -11.65
C PRO A 117 -0.13 0.79 -12.28
N THR A 118 0.23 1.31 -13.46
CA THR A 118 -0.54 2.32 -14.19
C THR A 118 -1.89 1.78 -14.66
N ALA A 119 -1.95 0.51 -15.07
CA ALA A 119 -3.19 -0.17 -15.45
C ALA A 119 -4.18 -0.24 -14.28
N THR A 120 -3.71 -0.64 -13.09
CA THR A 120 -4.54 -0.73 -11.88
C THR A 120 -5.04 0.64 -11.41
N ILE A 121 -4.20 1.68 -11.52
CA ILE A 121 -4.61 3.06 -11.20
C ILE A 121 -5.67 3.57 -12.18
N ALA A 122 -5.50 3.29 -13.48
CA ALA A 122 -6.44 3.69 -14.51
C ALA A 122 -7.80 2.98 -14.36
N GLU A 123 -7.78 1.67 -14.11
CA GLU A 123 -8.97 0.84 -13.90
C GLU A 123 -9.73 1.22 -12.62
N THR A 124 -8.99 1.55 -11.55
CA THR A 124 -9.59 2.04 -10.30
C THR A 124 -10.25 3.41 -10.50
N ARG A 125 -9.61 4.32 -11.23
CA ARG A 125 -10.21 5.63 -11.58
C ARG A 125 -11.46 5.45 -12.44
N ALA A 126 -11.41 4.58 -13.44
CA ALA A 126 -12.56 4.30 -14.30
C ALA A 126 -13.75 3.73 -13.50
N SER A 127 -13.47 2.82 -12.56
CA SER A 127 -14.50 2.21 -11.70
C SER A 127 -15.16 3.24 -10.77
N ILE A 128 -14.38 4.15 -10.18
CA ILE A 128 -14.89 5.23 -9.32
C ILE A 128 -15.73 6.22 -10.13
N THR A 129 -15.26 6.59 -11.33
CA THR A 129 -16.00 7.49 -12.22
C THR A 129 -17.32 6.86 -12.68
N ALA A 130 -17.30 5.59 -13.11
CA ALA A 130 -18.52 4.89 -13.52
C ALA A 130 -19.54 4.80 -12.37
N LEU A 131 -19.08 4.54 -11.15
CA LEU A 131 -19.94 4.51 -9.96
C LEU A 131 -20.55 5.89 -9.67
N SER A 132 -19.75 6.95 -9.72
CA SER A 132 -20.23 8.32 -9.50
C SER A 132 -21.26 8.76 -10.55
N THR A 133 -21.05 8.39 -11.82
CA THR A 133 -21.98 8.70 -12.91
C THR A 133 -23.29 7.95 -12.73
N ALA A 134 -23.25 6.64 -12.47
CA ALA A 134 -24.45 5.82 -12.26
C ALA A 134 -25.31 6.32 -11.08
N VAL A 135 -24.67 6.76 -9.98
CA VAL A 135 -25.39 7.36 -8.84
C VAL A 135 -26.05 8.69 -9.24
N THR A 136 -25.33 9.55 -9.95
CA THR A 136 -25.83 10.88 -10.35
C THR A 136 -26.99 10.76 -11.35
N GLU A 137 -26.86 9.86 -12.32
CA GLU A 137 -27.90 9.57 -13.30
C GLU A 137 -29.13 8.94 -12.65
N GLY A 138 -28.95 7.97 -11.74
CA GLY A 138 -30.06 7.37 -10.99
C GLY A 138 -30.84 8.38 -10.15
N VAL A 139 -30.15 9.34 -9.52
CA VAL A 139 -30.80 10.43 -8.75
C VAL A 139 -31.50 11.43 -9.68
N SER A 140 -30.88 11.77 -10.81
CA SER A 140 -31.44 12.66 -11.84
C SER A 140 -32.72 12.08 -12.45
N GLU A 141 -32.68 10.82 -12.87
CA GLU A 141 -33.80 10.13 -13.53
C GLU A 141 -34.98 9.97 -12.56
N ALA A 142 -34.71 9.59 -11.31
CA ALA A 142 -35.72 9.56 -10.27
C ALA A 142 -36.37 10.94 -10.05
N LYS A 143 -35.58 12.02 -10.04
CA LYS A 143 -36.07 13.40 -9.89
C LYS A 143 -36.89 13.84 -11.11
N ARG A 144 -36.47 13.48 -12.32
CA ARG A 144 -37.16 13.79 -13.58
C ARG A 144 -38.50 13.06 -13.69
N GLY A 145 -38.54 11.78 -13.33
CA GLY A 145 -39.78 10.99 -13.27
C GLY A 145 -40.80 11.58 -12.29
N VAL A 146 -40.35 12.14 -11.16
CA VAL A 146 -41.23 12.83 -10.20
C VAL A 146 -41.74 14.18 -10.73
N ILE A 147 -40.92 14.94 -11.48
CA ILE A 147 -41.30 16.24 -12.05
C ILE A 147 -42.25 16.06 -13.24
N ASN A 148 -41.95 15.13 -14.16
CA ASN A 148 -42.76 14.90 -15.36
C ASN A 148 -44.15 14.36 -14.99
N ARG A 149 -44.22 13.41 -14.03
CA ARG A 149 -45.49 12.91 -13.49
C ARG A 149 -46.28 13.97 -12.69
N ARG A 150 -45.65 15.08 -12.28
CA ARG A 150 -46.33 16.23 -11.67
C ARG A 150 -46.87 17.24 -12.67
N GLY A 151 -46.35 17.29 -13.89
CA GLY A 151 -46.93 18.08 -14.98
C GLY A 151 -48.18 17.42 -15.59
N ASP A 152 -48.17 16.10 -15.70
CA ASP A 152 -49.27 15.32 -16.29
C ASP A 152 -50.54 15.33 -15.39
N ASP A 153 -50.36 15.33 -14.06
CA ASP A 153 -51.46 15.48 -13.09
C ASP A 153 -52.14 16.88 -13.13
N THR A 154 -51.64 17.83 -13.93
CA THR A 154 -52.14 19.23 -14.00
C THR A 154 -52.79 19.64 -15.31
N ILE A 155 -52.90 18.78 -16.32
CA ILE A 155 -53.57 19.12 -17.59
C ILE A 155 -54.68 18.12 -17.91
N THR A 156 -55.86 18.33 -17.32
CA THR A 156 -57.16 18.12 -17.99
C THR A 156 -58.26 18.77 -17.14
N TYR A 157 -58.55 20.05 -17.43
CA TYR A 157 -59.88 20.64 -17.30
C TYR A 157 -59.91 21.88 -18.19
N VAL A 158 -60.31 21.71 -19.44
CA VAL A 158 -60.68 22.82 -20.32
C VAL A 158 -61.86 22.36 -21.17
N GLY A 159 -63.00 23.04 -21.01
CA GLY A 159 -64.18 22.97 -21.89
C GLY A 159 -65.30 22.11 -21.38
#